data_AF-A0A950Z9Y0-F1
#
_entry.id   AF-A0A950Z9Y0-F1
#
_cell.length_a   1.000
_cell.length_b   1.000
_cell.length_c   1.000
_cell.angle_alpha   90.00
_cell.angle_beta   90.00
_cell.angle_gamma   90.00
#
_symmetry.space_group_name_H-M   'P 1'
#
loop_
_entity.id
_entity.type
_entity.pdbx_description
1 polymer ?
#
loop_
_entity_poly.entity_id
_entity_poly.type
_entity_poly.pdbx_seq_one_letter_code
_entity_poly.pdbx_strand_id
1 'polypeptide(L)'
;MKRRLWLIVSLLVALHALAEVTLPRIEGHVVGYGGPIPGVTVLLTGPGIRYTRVTDSNGAFRFDAVPRGDYEIRAELEGFARTRRMVTVAVNDLTLELSLHAEVTEAITVTALSPTAHDPWTVLRQVSGTREQTHARYAHVEEHAYLDASKQRTTTFSIDVDRASYANVRGLLQSGYDVPPDAVRVEEMINYFTYDYPRPSDGIPFSITTEIAGCPWNPANRLLRIGVQGRALQEADMAPNQLVFLVDVSGSMDESNRLPLIQSALRLLVARLRAEDRVAIVVYAGEEGLALPSTSGADKSAILAAIDNLSAGGSTAGGAGIELAYKIAQQNLIPDGNNRVILATDGDFNVGPASASELEELIARKRKSGIFLSVVGVGEQNDAALETLADKATATTRISTH
;
A
#
# COMPACT_ATOMS: atom_id res chain seq x y z
N MET A 1 -53.09 -28.88 60.81
CA MET A 1 -52.49 -29.43 59.58
C MET A 1 -52.25 -28.42 58.45
N LYS A 2 -53.02 -27.32 58.31
CA LYS A 2 -52.87 -26.38 57.17
C LYS A 2 -51.64 -25.45 57.20
N ARG A 3 -50.99 -25.23 58.35
CA ARG A 3 -49.81 -24.34 58.48
C ARG A 3 -48.46 -24.98 58.13
N ARG A 4 -48.34 -26.31 58.18
CA ARG A 4 -47.10 -27.03 57.81
C ARG A 4 -46.99 -27.29 56.30
N LEU A 5 -48.10 -27.26 55.57
CA LEU A 5 -48.12 -27.44 54.12
C LEU A 5 -47.61 -26.20 53.36
N TRP A 6 -47.79 -24.99 53.92
CA TRP A 6 -47.30 -23.75 53.31
C TRP A 6 -45.79 -23.55 53.41
N LEU A 7 -45.12 -24.14 54.41
CA LEU A 7 -43.66 -24.08 54.54
C LEU A 7 -42.95 -25.00 53.55
N ILE A 8 -43.55 -26.14 53.19
CA ILE A 8 -42.97 -27.07 52.20
C ILE A 8 -43.22 -26.57 50.77
N VAL A 9 -44.35 -25.93 50.50
CA VAL A 9 -44.60 -25.28 49.19
C VAL A 9 -43.76 -24.01 49.02
N SER A 10 -43.53 -23.24 50.08
CA SER A 10 -42.60 -22.08 50.04
C SER A 10 -41.15 -22.51 49.81
N LEU A 11 -40.72 -23.63 50.39
CA LEU A 11 -39.37 -24.17 50.17
C LEU A 11 -39.21 -24.81 48.77
N LEU A 12 -40.29 -25.29 48.15
CA LEU A 12 -40.27 -25.78 46.75
C LEU A 12 -40.36 -24.65 45.71
N VAL A 13 -40.88 -23.47 46.05
CA VAL A 13 -40.89 -22.30 45.15
C VAL A 13 -39.59 -21.49 45.25
N ALA A 14 -38.85 -21.57 46.36
CA ALA A 14 -37.50 -21.01 46.47
C ALA A 14 -36.43 -21.78 45.67
N LEU A 15 -36.79 -22.92 45.06
CA LEU A 15 -35.99 -23.64 44.07
C LEU A 15 -36.38 -23.28 42.63
N HIS A 16 -36.87 -22.06 42.40
CA HIS A 16 -37.03 -21.50 41.05
C HIS A 16 -35.78 -20.70 40.70
N ALA A 17 -34.87 -21.37 39.99
CA ALA A 17 -33.88 -20.79 39.09
C ALA A 17 -33.06 -19.61 39.66
N LEU A 18 -31.92 -19.93 40.27
CA LEU A 18 -30.71 -19.18 39.93
C LEU A 18 -30.49 -19.41 38.44
N ALA A 19 -31.10 -18.58 37.59
CA ALA A 19 -30.69 -18.49 36.21
C ALA A 19 -29.25 -17.99 36.24
N GLU A 20 -28.29 -18.89 35.99
CA GLU A 20 -26.95 -18.47 35.60
C GLU A 20 -27.14 -17.47 34.47
N VAL A 21 -26.78 -16.21 34.71
CA VAL A 21 -26.78 -15.19 33.67
C VAL A 21 -25.67 -15.59 32.72
N THR A 22 -26.02 -16.41 31.73
CA THR A 22 -25.09 -16.84 30.69
C THR A 22 -24.76 -15.62 29.87
N LEU A 23 -23.54 -15.11 30.02
CA LEU A 23 -23.06 -14.01 29.19
C LEU A 23 -22.88 -14.53 27.76
N PRO A 24 -23.32 -13.77 26.75
CA PRO A 24 -23.26 -14.20 25.35
C PRO A 24 -21.81 -14.40 24.90
N ARG A 25 -21.66 -15.29 23.92
CA ARG A 25 -20.40 -15.59 23.24
C ARG A 25 -20.34 -14.86 21.91
N ILE A 26 -19.15 -14.43 21.52
CA ILE A 26 -18.87 -14.00 20.15
C ILE A 26 -17.96 -15.03 19.49
N GLU A 27 -18.36 -15.48 18.32
CA GLU A 27 -17.60 -16.39 17.47
C GLU A 27 -17.42 -15.78 16.10
N GLY A 28 -16.39 -16.21 15.39
CA GLY A 28 -16.33 -15.89 13.99
C GLY A 28 -15.17 -16.51 13.27
N HIS A 29 -15.14 -16.25 11.97
CA HIS A 29 -14.02 -16.59 11.10
C HIS A 29 -13.43 -15.32 10.49
N VAL A 30 -12.11 -15.31 10.35
CA VAL A 30 -11.41 -14.35 9.50
C VAL A 30 -11.07 -15.01 8.18
N VAL A 31 -11.49 -14.39 7.08
CA VAL A 31 -11.33 -14.90 5.71
C VAL A 31 -10.61 -13.86 4.84
N GLY A 32 -9.87 -14.33 3.84
CA GLY A 32 -9.30 -13.51 2.77
C GLY A 32 -9.59 -14.10 1.39
N TYR A 33 -8.91 -13.58 0.37
CA TYR A 33 -9.11 -13.99 -1.04
C TYR A 33 -8.88 -15.49 -1.30
N GLY A 34 -8.07 -16.16 -0.48
CA GLY A 34 -7.73 -17.58 -0.61
C GLY A 34 -8.40 -18.52 0.41
N GLY A 35 -9.32 -18.01 1.23
CA GLY A 35 -9.98 -18.79 2.30
C GLY A 35 -9.65 -18.31 3.72
N PRO A 36 -9.80 -19.17 4.75
CA PRO A 36 -9.61 -18.78 6.15
C PRO A 36 -8.17 -18.39 6.45
N ILE A 37 -7.97 -17.33 7.25
CA ILE A 37 -6.64 -16.81 7.59
C ILE A 37 -6.30 -17.12 9.06
N PRO A 38 -5.31 -17.99 9.32
CA PRO A 38 -4.82 -18.26 10.67
C PRO A 38 -3.88 -17.15 11.17
N GLY A 39 -3.74 -17.02 12.49
CA GLY A 39 -2.77 -16.10 13.10
C GLY A 39 -3.19 -14.64 13.18
N VAL A 40 -4.43 -14.31 12.78
CA VAL A 40 -4.97 -12.95 12.84
C VAL A 40 -5.24 -12.57 14.30
N THR A 41 -4.73 -11.44 14.74
CA THR A 41 -5.06 -10.88 16.04
C THR A 41 -6.42 -10.19 15.97
N VAL A 42 -7.41 -10.76 16.66
CA VAL A 42 -8.75 -10.21 16.79
C VAL A 42 -8.90 -9.53 18.14
N LEU A 43 -9.20 -8.24 18.11
CA LEU A 43 -9.35 -7.40 19.28
C LEU A 43 -10.80 -6.93 19.43
N LEU A 44 -11.39 -7.13 20.60
CA LEU A 44 -12.71 -6.63 20.95
C LEU A 44 -12.58 -5.57 22.04
N THR A 45 -12.98 -4.33 21.76
CA THR A 45 -12.86 -3.18 22.68
C THR A 45 -14.23 -2.60 22.96
N GLY A 46 -14.59 -2.45 24.24
CA GLY A 46 -15.86 -1.87 24.68
C GLY A 46 -15.71 -1.07 25.99
N PRO A 47 -16.80 -0.69 26.65
CA PRO A 47 -16.78 0.16 27.85
C PRO A 47 -15.99 -0.48 29.00
N GLY A 48 -14.70 -0.13 29.12
CA GLY A 48 -13.81 -0.58 30.18
C GLY A 48 -13.25 -2.01 30.03
N ILE A 49 -13.50 -2.69 28.91
CA ILE A 49 -13.05 -4.07 28.69
C ILE A 49 -12.40 -4.22 27.31
N ARG A 50 -11.28 -4.95 27.28
CA ARG A 50 -10.54 -5.30 26.07
C ARG A 50 -10.27 -6.81 26.07
N TYR A 51 -10.70 -7.50 25.02
CA TYR A 51 -10.36 -8.90 24.79
C TYR A 51 -9.47 -9.03 23.56
N THR A 52 -8.47 -9.90 23.63
CA THR A 52 -7.60 -10.24 22.50
C THR A 52 -7.62 -11.75 22.25
N ARG A 53 -7.76 -12.15 20.99
CA ARG A 53 -7.69 -13.55 20.54
C ARG A 53 -6.88 -13.64 19.25
N VAL A 54 -6.34 -14.80 18.96
CA VAL A 54 -5.66 -15.10 17.70
C VAL A 54 -6.43 -16.20 16.98
N THR A 55 -6.62 -16.08 15.67
CA THR A 55 -7.35 -17.09 14.89
C THR A 55 -6.59 -18.41 14.79
N ASP A 56 -7.33 -19.53 14.80
CA ASP A 56 -6.79 -20.87 14.64
C ASP A 56 -6.50 -21.23 13.15
N SER A 57 -6.11 -22.48 12.88
CA SER A 57 -5.81 -22.96 11.51
C SER A 57 -6.97 -22.85 10.52
N ASN A 58 -8.22 -22.72 11.02
CA ASN A 58 -9.43 -22.56 10.23
C ASN A 58 -9.93 -21.11 10.24
N GLY A 59 -9.06 -20.17 10.66
CA GLY A 59 -9.39 -18.76 10.76
C GLY A 59 -10.40 -18.44 11.87
N ALA A 60 -10.71 -19.38 12.76
CA ALA A 60 -11.77 -19.21 13.75
C ALA A 60 -11.27 -18.46 14.99
N PHE A 61 -12.12 -17.61 15.58
CA PHE A 61 -11.88 -16.95 16.86
C PHE A 61 -13.11 -17.05 17.78
N ARG A 62 -12.87 -16.93 19.09
CA ARG A 62 -13.91 -17.00 20.12
C ARG A 62 -13.64 -16.10 21.33
N PHE A 63 -14.64 -15.29 21.68
CA PHE A 63 -14.74 -14.58 22.94
C PHE A 63 -15.88 -15.16 23.77
N ASP A 64 -15.55 -15.68 24.94
CA ASP A 64 -16.51 -16.23 25.89
C ASP A 64 -16.92 -15.16 26.91
N ALA A 65 -18.16 -15.21 27.36
CA ALA A 65 -18.70 -14.37 28.44
C ALA A 65 -18.52 -12.86 28.22
N VAL A 66 -18.98 -12.35 27.06
CA VAL A 66 -18.88 -10.94 26.70
C VAL A 66 -20.08 -10.17 27.28
N PRO A 67 -19.87 -9.12 28.10
CA PRO A 67 -20.98 -8.30 28.61
C PRO A 67 -21.78 -7.64 27.49
N ARG A 68 -23.05 -7.36 27.73
CA ARG A 68 -23.89 -6.67 26.76
C ARG A 68 -23.43 -5.23 26.57
N GLY A 69 -23.45 -4.75 25.33
CA GLY A 69 -23.03 -3.41 24.98
C GLY A 69 -22.51 -3.30 23.56
N ASP A 70 -22.08 -2.11 23.18
CA ASP A 70 -21.47 -1.85 21.90
C ASP A 70 -19.95 -2.03 22.00
N TYR A 71 -19.40 -2.77 21.04
CA TYR A 71 -17.99 -3.06 20.94
C TYR A 71 -17.48 -2.71 19.55
N GLU A 72 -16.22 -2.32 19.48
CA GLU A 72 -15.46 -2.31 18.25
C GLU A 72 -14.66 -3.62 18.18
N ILE A 73 -14.83 -4.37 17.09
CA ILE A 73 -13.98 -5.50 16.75
C ILE A 73 -12.97 -5.08 15.68
N ARG A 74 -11.69 -5.36 15.93
CA ARG A 74 -10.59 -5.15 14.99
C ARG A 74 -9.91 -6.47 14.66
N ALA A 75 -9.60 -6.69 13.40
CA ALA A 75 -8.75 -7.79 12.94
C ALA A 75 -7.47 -7.20 12.35
N GLU A 76 -6.34 -7.65 12.86
CA GLU A 76 -5.02 -7.16 12.51
C GLU A 76 -4.10 -8.36 12.22
N LEU A 77 -3.49 -8.34 11.05
CA LEU A 77 -2.43 -9.24 10.64
C LEU A 77 -1.47 -8.45 9.76
N GLU A 78 -0.18 -8.60 9.97
CA GLU A 78 0.85 -7.91 9.20
C GLU A 78 0.72 -8.22 7.70
N GLY A 79 0.87 -7.20 6.85
CA GLY A 79 0.62 -7.29 5.40
C GLY A 79 -0.85 -7.27 4.98
N PHE A 80 -1.79 -7.05 5.92
CA PHE A 80 -3.22 -6.91 5.64
C PHE A 80 -3.76 -5.60 6.20
N ALA A 81 -4.66 -4.98 5.43
CA ALA A 81 -5.30 -3.74 5.82
C ALA A 81 -6.12 -3.97 7.09
N ARG A 82 -5.91 -3.11 8.09
CA ARG A 82 -6.61 -3.21 9.39
C ARG A 82 -8.11 -3.11 9.18
N THR A 83 -8.83 -4.15 9.60
CA THR A 83 -10.29 -4.19 9.49
C THR A 83 -10.92 -3.86 10.83
N ARG A 84 -11.81 -2.85 10.87
CA ARG A 84 -12.59 -2.48 12.05
C ARG A 84 -14.08 -2.54 11.77
N ARG A 85 -14.87 -2.97 12.76
CA ARG A 85 -16.33 -3.06 12.66
C ARG A 85 -16.97 -2.83 14.02
N MET A 86 -18.07 -2.08 14.04
CA MET A 86 -18.90 -1.95 15.24
C MET A 86 -19.85 -3.15 15.36
N VAL A 87 -19.97 -3.71 16.55
CA VAL A 87 -20.86 -4.83 16.85
C VAL A 87 -21.59 -4.59 18.18
N THR A 88 -22.90 -4.85 18.20
CA THR A 88 -23.72 -4.76 19.42
C THR A 88 -23.94 -6.15 19.98
N VAL A 89 -23.48 -6.38 21.21
CA VAL A 89 -23.66 -7.63 21.95
C VAL A 89 -24.95 -7.54 22.75
N ALA A 90 -25.95 -8.31 22.31
CA ALA A 90 -27.28 -8.37 22.92
C ALA A 90 -27.41 -9.59 23.84
N VAL A 91 -28.59 -10.24 23.89
CA VAL A 91 -28.83 -11.41 24.75
C VAL A 91 -28.31 -12.71 24.15
N ASN A 92 -28.21 -12.78 22.82
CA ASN A 92 -27.85 -13.99 22.09
C ASN A 92 -26.37 -13.98 21.69
N ASP A 93 -25.84 -15.18 21.42
CA ASP A 93 -24.53 -15.35 20.82
C ASP A 93 -24.47 -14.69 19.44
N LEU A 94 -23.27 -14.20 19.09
CA LEU A 94 -23.02 -13.47 17.87
C LEU A 94 -21.97 -14.19 17.03
N THR A 95 -22.35 -14.58 15.81
CA THR A 95 -21.41 -15.13 14.82
C THR A 95 -21.02 -14.04 13.83
N LEU A 96 -19.72 -13.91 13.56
CA LEU A 96 -19.13 -12.89 12.72
C LEU A 96 -18.29 -13.52 11.62
N GLU A 97 -18.31 -12.91 10.45
CA GLU A 97 -17.28 -13.10 9.44
C GLU A 97 -16.56 -11.77 9.25
N LEU A 98 -15.24 -11.80 9.36
CA LEU A 98 -14.37 -10.65 9.14
C LEU A 98 -13.53 -10.94 7.89
N SER A 99 -13.51 -10.00 6.94
CA SER A 99 -12.70 -10.13 5.74
C SER A 99 -11.45 -9.28 5.87
N LEU A 100 -10.27 -9.89 5.76
CA LEU A 100 -9.01 -9.16 5.60
C LEU A 100 -8.66 -9.08 4.12
N HIS A 101 -8.23 -7.91 3.71
CA HIS A 101 -7.66 -7.67 2.39
C HIS A 101 -6.17 -7.43 2.53
N ALA A 102 -5.36 -8.01 1.64
CA ALA A 102 -3.95 -7.69 1.58
C ALA A 102 -3.80 -6.17 1.42
N GLU A 103 -2.93 -5.58 2.22
CA GLU A 103 -2.56 -4.17 2.08
C GLU A 103 -1.59 -4.13 0.89
N VAL A 104 -2.10 -3.67 -0.25
CA VAL A 104 -1.28 -3.47 -1.45
C VAL A 104 -0.95 -1.99 -1.48
N THR A 105 0.22 -1.66 -0.96
CA THR A 105 0.84 -0.35 -1.14
C THR A 105 2.05 -0.55 -2.04
N GLU A 106 1.81 -0.81 -3.33
CA GLU A 106 2.90 -0.88 -4.32
C GLU A 106 3.67 0.44 -4.25
N ALA A 107 4.99 0.46 -4.01
CA ALA A 107 5.80 1.69 -4.08
C ALA A 107 6.85 1.55 -5.18
N ILE A 108 6.47 1.74 -6.44
CA ILE A 108 7.40 1.64 -7.57
C ILE A 108 8.35 2.84 -7.57
N THR A 109 9.62 2.69 -7.20
CA THR A 109 10.58 3.81 -7.36
C THR A 109 11.14 3.82 -8.79
N VAL A 110 10.90 4.88 -9.58
CA VAL A 110 11.50 5.06 -10.91
C VAL A 110 12.78 5.88 -10.74
N THR A 111 13.95 5.31 -11.01
CA THR A 111 15.23 6.05 -11.02
C THR A 111 15.58 6.39 -12.47
N ALA A 112 15.59 7.67 -12.81
CA ALA A 112 16.16 8.14 -14.07
C ALA A 112 17.66 8.43 -13.87
N LEU A 113 18.53 7.72 -14.60
CA LEU A 113 19.96 8.03 -14.64
C LEU A 113 20.17 9.26 -15.55
N SER A 114 20.50 10.42 -14.98
CA SER A 114 21.02 11.56 -15.76
C SER A 114 22.49 11.31 -16.14
N PRO A 115 22.91 11.49 -17.40
CA PRO A 115 24.31 11.39 -17.77
C PRO A 115 24.96 12.77 -17.72
N THR A 116 25.82 13.00 -16.73
CA THR A 116 26.90 13.99 -16.90
C THR A 116 28.12 13.57 -16.11
N ALA A 117 29.15 13.17 -16.85
CA ALA A 117 30.51 13.05 -16.36
C ALA A 117 30.99 14.41 -15.82
N HIS A 118 31.64 14.42 -14.65
CA HIS A 118 32.79 15.29 -14.34
C HIS A 118 33.60 14.68 -13.17
N ASP A 119 34.90 14.98 -13.22
CA ASP A 119 36.08 14.39 -12.54
C ASP A 119 35.99 14.28 -10.98
N PRO A 120 36.34 13.14 -10.33
CA PRO A 120 36.07 12.89 -8.91
C PRO A 120 36.96 13.59 -7.87
N TRP A 121 38.01 14.34 -8.23
CA TRP A 121 39.08 14.64 -7.26
C TRP A 121 39.26 16.10 -6.78
N THR A 122 38.40 17.05 -7.15
CA THR A 122 38.72 18.48 -6.93
C THR A 122 37.93 19.21 -5.83
N VAL A 123 37.03 18.57 -5.06
CA VAL A 123 36.12 19.30 -4.13
C VAL A 123 36.33 18.97 -2.64
N LEU A 124 37.38 18.24 -2.26
CA LEU A 124 37.55 17.76 -0.86
C LEU A 124 38.16 18.77 0.14
N ARG A 125 38.04 20.10 -0.03
CA ARG A 125 38.70 21.01 0.93
C ARG A 125 38.03 22.31 1.35
N GLN A 126 36.78 22.56 1.02
CA GLN A 126 36.12 23.77 1.51
C GLN A 126 34.61 23.62 1.53
N VAL A 127 34.07 23.04 2.61
CA VAL A 127 32.93 23.54 3.40
C VAL A 127 32.89 22.69 4.68
N SER A 128 33.67 23.10 5.68
CA SER A 128 33.36 22.78 7.07
C SER A 128 32.24 23.71 7.50
N GLY A 129 31.01 23.34 7.18
CA GLY A 129 29.79 24.04 7.53
C GLY A 129 28.74 22.99 7.85
N THR A 130 28.17 23.08 9.05
CA THR A 130 27.12 22.25 9.62
C THR A 130 26.21 21.57 8.59
N ARG A 131 26.43 20.27 8.36
CA ARG A 131 25.47 19.37 7.69
C ARG A 131 24.29 19.18 8.62
N GLU A 132 23.21 19.93 8.41
CA GLU A 132 21.90 19.58 8.92
C GLU A 132 21.52 18.24 8.26
N GLN A 133 21.55 17.17 9.04
CA GLN A 133 21.08 15.85 8.62
C GLN A 133 19.55 15.84 8.64
N THR A 134 18.93 16.16 7.52
CA THR A 134 17.53 15.80 7.27
C THR A 134 17.49 14.31 6.97
N HIS A 135 17.31 13.48 8.00
CA HIS A 135 17.09 12.05 7.84
C HIS A 135 15.69 11.82 7.27
N ALA A 136 15.60 11.11 6.15
CA ALA A 136 14.36 10.44 5.76
C ALA A 136 13.86 9.61 6.96
N ARG A 137 12.57 9.71 7.27
CA ARG A 137 11.99 9.01 8.42
C ARG A 137 11.63 7.59 7.98
N TYR A 138 12.43 6.62 8.42
CA TYR A 138 12.15 5.20 8.21
C TYR A 138 11.32 4.67 9.37
N ALA A 139 10.27 3.90 9.06
CA ALA A 139 9.57 3.12 10.07
C ALA A 139 10.54 2.07 10.64
N HIS A 140 10.50 1.88 11.95
CA HIS A 140 11.35 0.88 12.61
C HIS A 140 11.00 -0.52 12.12
N VAL A 141 12.01 -1.29 11.72
CA VAL A 141 11.83 -2.70 11.33
C VAL A 141 11.89 -3.57 12.58
N GLU A 142 10.77 -4.16 12.97
CA GLU A 142 10.73 -5.15 14.06
C GLU A 142 11.22 -6.51 13.54
N GLU A 143 12.37 -6.99 14.05
CA GLU A 143 12.81 -8.36 13.76
C GLU A 143 11.90 -9.38 14.44
N HIS A 144 11.33 -10.30 13.66
CA HIS A 144 10.58 -11.40 14.22
C HIS A 144 11.49 -12.38 14.97
N ALA A 145 11.04 -12.77 16.16
CA ALA A 145 11.66 -13.86 16.91
C ALA A 145 11.51 -15.20 16.17
N TYR A 146 12.44 -16.12 16.41
CA TYR A 146 12.36 -17.48 15.88
C TYR A 146 11.06 -18.18 16.33
N LEU A 147 10.33 -18.71 15.36
CA LEU A 147 9.11 -19.49 15.59
C LEU A 147 9.42 -20.98 15.55
N ASP A 148 8.82 -21.74 16.47
CA ASP A 148 8.91 -23.19 16.47
C ASP A 148 8.04 -23.77 15.35
N ALA A 149 8.68 -24.26 14.29
CA ALA A 149 8.02 -24.82 13.13
C ALA A 149 7.10 -26.01 13.45
N SER A 150 7.30 -26.71 14.58
CA SER A 150 6.40 -27.77 15.03
C SER A 150 5.04 -27.23 15.50
N LYS A 151 5.01 -25.98 15.96
CA LYS A 151 3.81 -25.27 16.43
C LYS A 151 3.19 -24.40 15.34
N GLN A 152 4.03 -23.78 14.50
CA GLN A 152 3.62 -22.90 13.41
C GLN A 152 4.35 -23.31 12.13
N ARG A 153 3.76 -24.27 11.40
CA ARG A 153 4.32 -24.88 10.19
C ARG A 153 3.97 -24.18 8.88
N THR A 154 3.25 -23.07 8.95
CA THR A 154 2.77 -22.34 7.79
C THR A 154 3.36 -20.93 7.81
N THR A 155 4.00 -20.55 6.72
CA THR A 155 4.52 -19.20 6.48
C THR A 155 3.84 -18.64 5.26
N THR A 156 3.43 -17.38 5.34
CA THR A 156 2.84 -16.61 4.24
C THR A 156 3.76 -15.43 3.94
N PHE A 157 3.93 -15.11 2.66
CA PHE A 157 4.64 -13.92 2.21
C PHE A 157 3.79 -13.24 1.13
N SER A 158 3.91 -11.91 1.02
CA SER A 158 3.27 -11.18 -0.07
C SER A 158 3.94 -11.53 -1.40
N ILE A 159 3.16 -11.56 -2.47
CA ILE A 159 3.69 -11.64 -3.83
C ILE A 159 4.13 -10.26 -4.35
N ASP A 160 3.81 -9.20 -3.62
CA ASP A 160 4.25 -7.85 -3.97
C ASP A 160 5.78 -7.76 -3.87
N VAL A 161 6.39 -7.11 -4.85
CA VAL A 161 7.83 -7.01 -4.98
C VAL A 161 8.23 -5.55 -5.04
N ASP A 162 8.61 -5.01 -3.89
CA ASP A 162 9.25 -3.71 -3.80
C ASP A 162 10.76 -3.81 -4.05
N ARG A 163 11.32 -2.70 -4.55
CA ARG A 163 12.74 -2.58 -4.95
C ARG A 163 13.37 -1.26 -4.47
N ALA A 164 12.63 -0.48 -3.69
CA ALA A 164 12.96 0.90 -3.38
C ALA A 164 14.15 1.00 -2.41
N SER A 165 14.20 0.13 -1.40
CA SER A 165 15.25 0.10 -0.39
C SER A 165 16.64 -0.04 -1.00
N TYR A 166 16.83 -0.94 -1.98
CA TYR A 166 18.14 -1.08 -2.65
C TYR A 166 18.58 0.19 -3.36
N ALA A 167 17.68 0.82 -4.11
CA ALA A 167 17.99 2.06 -4.83
C ALA A 167 18.38 3.19 -3.85
N ASN A 168 17.63 3.31 -2.75
CA ASN A 168 17.88 4.28 -1.70
C ASN A 168 19.23 4.03 -0.99
N VAL A 169 19.48 2.79 -0.55
CA VAL A 169 20.75 2.38 0.08
C VAL A 169 21.93 2.64 -0.86
N ARG A 170 21.80 2.31 -2.15
CA ARG A 170 22.83 2.59 -3.15
C ARG A 170 23.10 4.10 -3.27
N GLY A 171 22.05 4.93 -3.33
CA GLY A 171 22.18 6.39 -3.41
C GLY A 171 22.90 7.00 -2.19
N LEU A 172 22.55 6.55 -0.98
CA LEU A 172 23.22 6.96 0.27
C LEU A 172 24.72 6.61 0.23
N LEU A 173 25.06 5.39 -0.15
CA LEU A 173 26.45 4.92 -0.25
C LEU A 173 27.24 5.68 -1.33
N GLN A 174 26.64 5.91 -2.51
CA GLN A 174 27.27 6.66 -3.60
C GLN A 174 27.53 8.13 -3.23
N SER A 175 26.69 8.69 -2.37
CA SER A 175 26.82 10.05 -1.83
C SER A 175 27.72 10.13 -0.59
N GLY A 176 28.28 9.01 -0.14
CA GLY A 176 29.15 8.94 1.04
C GLY A 176 28.43 9.17 2.37
N TYR A 177 27.12 8.92 2.43
CA TYR A 177 26.35 8.93 3.66
C TYR A 177 26.33 7.55 4.33
N ASP A 178 26.18 7.55 5.66
CA ASP A 178 25.88 6.34 6.41
C ASP A 178 24.48 5.83 6.06
N VAL A 179 24.30 4.51 6.08
CA VAL A 179 23.01 3.86 5.83
C VAL A 179 22.32 3.61 7.17
N PRO A 180 21.18 4.25 7.45
CA PRO A 180 20.38 3.93 8.64
C PRO A 180 19.92 2.47 8.59
N PRO A 181 19.96 1.71 9.71
CA PRO A 181 19.51 0.33 9.72
C PRO A 181 18.09 0.14 9.19
N ASP A 182 17.16 1.02 9.58
CA ASP A 182 15.76 0.98 9.16
C ASP A 182 15.56 1.35 7.67
N ALA A 183 16.59 1.84 6.98
CA ALA A 183 16.55 2.05 5.52
C ALA A 183 16.74 0.74 4.72
N VAL A 184 17.20 -0.33 5.39
CA VAL A 184 17.52 -1.61 4.75
C VAL A 184 16.36 -2.59 4.94
N ARG A 185 15.58 -2.79 3.88
CA ARG A 185 14.57 -3.84 3.80
C ARG A 185 15.14 -5.03 3.04
N VAL A 186 15.45 -6.10 3.77
CA VAL A 186 16.24 -7.24 3.26
C VAL A 186 15.56 -7.88 2.04
N GLU A 187 14.24 -8.00 2.06
CA GLU A 187 13.42 -8.53 0.99
C GLU A 187 13.56 -7.71 -0.30
N GLU A 188 13.51 -6.39 -0.22
CA GLU A 188 13.66 -5.49 -1.38
C GLU A 188 15.10 -5.49 -1.92
N MET A 189 16.09 -5.65 -1.04
CA MET A 189 17.50 -5.80 -1.42
C MET A 189 17.73 -7.06 -2.27
N ILE A 190 17.09 -8.18 -1.88
CA ILE A 190 17.19 -9.44 -2.62
C ILE A 190 16.38 -9.37 -3.91
N ASN A 191 15.18 -8.79 -3.88
CA ASN A 191 14.26 -8.73 -5.02
C ASN A 191 14.59 -7.65 -6.06
N TYR A 192 15.55 -6.75 -5.77
CA TYR A 192 16.02 -5.74 -6.72
C TYR A 192 16.57 -6.36 -8.01
N PHE A 193 17.27 -7.50 -7.88
CA PHE A 193 17.94 -8.15 -8.99
C PHE A 193 16.99 -9.04 -9.80
N THR A 194 17.29 -9.16 -11.10
CA THR A 194 16.59 -10.11 -11.97
C THR A 194 17.30 -11.46 -11.88
N TYR A 195 16.52 -12.51 -11.58
CA TYR A 195 16.99 -13.88 -11.52
C TYR A 195 16.45 -14.66 -12.72
N ASP A 196 17.26 -15.54 -13.28
CA ASP A 196 16.86 -16.39 -14.40
C ASP A 196 16.19 -17.67 -13.90
N TYR A 197 15.01 -17.52 -13.30
CA TYR A 197 14.21 -18.66 -12.87
C TYR A 197 13.53 -19.33 -14.07
N PRO A 198 13.38 -20.67 -14.04
CA PRO A 198 12.63 -21.38 -15.08
C PRO A 198 11.21 -20.83 -15.17
N ARG A 199 10.71 -20.61 -16.37
CA ARG A 199 9.31 -20.18 -16.58
C ARG A 199 8.34 -21.33 -16.25
N PRO A 200 7.10 -21.03 -15.84
CA PRO A 200 6.10 -22.07 -15.67
C PRO A 200 5.78 -22.78 -16.98
N SER A 201 5.41 -24.07 -16.87
CA SER A 201 4.88 -24.85 -17.99
C SER A 201 3.45 -24.41 -18.33
N ASP A 202 3.00 -24.71 -19.55
CA ASP A 202 1.65 -24.35 -20.02
C ASP A 202 0.55 -24.86 -19.07
N GLY A 203 -0.38 -23.98 -18.71
CA GLY A 203 -1.47 -24.26 -17.78
C GLY A 203 -1.13 -24.11 -16.29
N ILE A 204 0.13 -23.91 -15.93
CA ILE A 204 0.56 -23.63 -14.55
C ILE A 204 0.85 -22.12 -14.41
N PRO A 205 0.32 -21.43 -13.39
CA PRO A 205 0.44 -19.97 -13.29
C PRO A 205 1.85 -19.48 -12.89
N PHE A 206 2.60 -20.28 -12.14
CA PHE A 206 3.94 -19.95 -11.66
C PHE A 206 4.82 -21.20 -11.48
N SER A 207 6.13 -21.03 -11.54
CA SER A 207 7.13 -22.03 -11.15
C SER A 207 7.75 -21.67 -9.80
N ILE A 208 8.30 -22.67 -9.12
CA ILE A 208 9.00 -22.51 -7.84
C ILE A 208 10.41 -23.08 -7.99
N THR A 209 11.41 -22.31 -7.54
CA THR A 209 12.80 -22.73 -7.41
C THR A 209 13.20 -22.62 -5.95
N THR A 210 13.80 -23.66 -5.37
CA THR A 210 14.28 -23.64 -3.99
C THR A 210 15.78 -23.89 -3.92
N GLU A 211 16.45 -23.17 -3.03
CA GLU A 211 17.88 -23.33 -2.78
C GLU A 211 18.15 -23.26 -1.28
N ILE A 212 19.03 -24.13 -0.78
CA ILE A 212 19.46 -24.12 0.62
C ILE A 212 20.97 -23.95 0.69
N ALA A 213 21.42 -22.95 1.44
CA ALA A 213 22.83 -22.66 1.69
C ALA A 213 23.15 -22.64 3.19
N GLY A 214 24.44 -22.80 3.53
CA GLY A 214 24.91 -22.52 4.89
C GLY A 214 24.77 -21.04 5.22
N CYS A 215 24.34 -20.70 6.44
CA CYS A 215 24.27 -19.31 6.87
C CYS A 215 25.67 -18.80 7.25
N PRO A 216 26.21 -17.78 6.55
CA PRO A 216 27.61 -17.39 6.73
C PRO A 216 27.87 -16.67 8.07
N TRP A 217 26.84 -16.07 8.69
CA TRP A 217 26.94 -15.41 9.98
C TRP A 217 26.43 -16.26 11.16
N ASN A 218 25.81 -17.40 10.92
CA ASN A 218 25.38 -18.33 11.96
C ASN A 218 25.44 -19.79 11.49
N PRO A 219 26.54 -20.51 11.76
CA PRO A 219 26.73 -21.89 11.30
C PRO A 219 25.71 -22.92 11.79
N ALA A 220 24.97 -22.61 12.87
CA ALA A 220 23.89 -23.47 13.36
C ALA A 220 22.63 -23.41 12.47
N ASN A 221 22.53 -22.39 11.63
CA ASN A 221 21.36 -22.13 10.78
C ASN A 221 21.65 -22.41 9.31
N ARG A 222 20.58 -22.58 8.54
CA ARG A 222 20.59 -22.67 7.08
C ARG A 222 19.76 -21.51 6.51
N LEU A 223 20.11 -21.06 5.31
CA LEU A 223 19.32 -20.12 4.54
C LEU A 223 18.53 -20.89 3.50
N LEU A 224 17.21 -20.72 3.48
CA LEU A 224 16.32 -21.22 2.42
C LEU A 224 15.90 -20.04 1.56
N ARG A 225 16.12 -20.15 0.25
CA ARG A 225 15.66 -19.20 -0.75
C ARG A 225 14.56 -19.85 -1.57
N ILE A 226 13.45 -19.14 -1.73
CA ILE A 226 12.31 -19.56 -2.55
C ILE A 226 12.13 -18.51 -3.65
N GLY A 227 12.42 -18.88 -4.90
CA GLY A 227 12.14 -18.08 -6.08
C GLY A 227 10.82 -18.48 -6.69
N VAL A 228 9.97 -17.51 -6.99
CA VAL A 228 8.67 -17.71 -7.65
C VAL A 228 8.68 -16.92 -8.96
N GLN A 229 8.33 -17.57 -10.08
CA GLN A 229 8.30 -16.93 -11.40
C GLN A 229 6.95 -17.16 -12.06
N GLY A 230 6.23 -16.07 -12.31
CA GLY A 230 4.98 -16.10 -13.06
C GLY A 230 5.19 -16.22 -14.57
N ARG A 231 4.10 -16.47 -15.31
CA ARG A 231 4.10 -16.36 -16.78
C ARG A 231 4.53 -14.94 -17.20
N ALA A 232 5.48 -14.86 -18.12
CA ALA A 232 5.72 -13.62 -18.85
C ALA A 232 4.53 -13.35 -19.77
N LEU A 233 3.81 -12.25 -19.54
CA LEU A 233 2.86 -11.74 -20.52
C LEU A 233 3.67 -11.12 -21.67
N GLN A 234 3.28 -11.40 -22.90
CA GLN A 234 3.84 -10.67 -24.04
C GLN A 234 3.25 -9.25 -24.01
N GLU A 235 4.01 -8.23 -24.42
CA GLU A 235 3.50 -6.85 -24.49
C GLU A 235 2.23 -6.73 -25.36
N ALA A 236 2.06 -7.64 -26.33
CA ALA A 236 0.87 -7.76 -27.16
C ALA A 236 -0.37 -8.32 -26.42
N ASP A 237 -0.16 -9.05 -25.32
CA ASP A 237 -1.23 -9.60 -24.48
C ASP A 237 -1.63 -8.63 -23.35
N MET A 238 -0.91 -7.52 -23.18
CA MET A 238 -1.22 -6.53 -22.14
C MET A 238 -2.45 -5.71 -22.53
N ALA A 239 -3.36 -5.50 -21.58
CA ALA A 239 -4.53 -4.67 -21.80
C ALA A 239 -4.13 -3.24 -22.21
N PRO A 240 -4.92 -2.54 -23.06
CA PRO A 240 -4.65 -1.15 -23.43
C PRO A 240 -4.67 -0.23 -22.21
N ASN A 241 -3.80 0.77 -22.19
CA ASN A 241 -3.72 1.74 -21.11
C ASN A 241 -4.50 3.02 -21.44
N GLN A 242 -5.29 3.52 -20.49
CA GLN A 242 -5.83 4.89 -20.47
C GLN A 242 -5.25 5.60 -19.26
N LEU A 243 -4.22 6.41 -19.50
CA LEU A 243 -3.47 7.11 -18.46
C LEU A 243 -3.84 8.59 -18.45
N VAL A 244 -4.24 9.10 -17.30
CA VAL A 244 -4.45 10.55 -17.08
C VAL A 244 -3.43 11.03 -16.07
N PHE A 245 -2.45 11.80 -16.52
CA PHE A 245 -1.46 12.41 -15.64
C PHE A 245 -2.04 13.69 -15.05
N LEU A 246 -2.16 13.73 -13.73
CA LEU A 246 -2.46 14.93 -12.96
C LEU A 246 -1.13 15.48 -12.44
N VAL A 247 -0.60 16.50 -13.11
CA VAL A 247 0.76 17.01 -12.86
C VAL A 247 0.68 18.31 -12.06
N ASP A 248 1.42 18.33 -10.95
CA ASP A 248 1.71 19.54 -10.20
C ASP A 248 2.65 20.43 -11.01
N VAL A 249 2.20 21.65 -11.30
CA VAL A 249 3.03 22.67 -11.94
C VAL A 249 3.19 23.89 -11.03
N SER A 250 3.04 23.74 -9.72
CA SER A 250 3.27 24.83 -8.76
C SER A 250 4.71 25.35 -8.81
N GLY A 251 4.92 26.56 -8.29
CA GLY A 251 6.25 27.17 -8.29
C GLY A 251 7.34 26.35 -7.56
N SER A 252 6.97 25.48 -6.61
CA SER A 252 7.92 24.60 -5.94
C SER A 252 8.44 23.48 -6.87
N MET A 253 7.74 23.19 -7.96
CA MET A 253 8.12 22.13 -8.91
C MET A 253 9.24 22.55 -9.88
N ASP A 254 9.76 23.78 -9.81
CA ASP A 254 10.78 24.34 -10.71
C ASP A 254 12.20 23.74 -10.51
N GLU A 255 12.42 23.00 -9.42
CA GLU A 255 13.71 22.36 -9.16
C GLU A 255 14.00 21.21 -10.15
N SER A 256 15.27 21.05 -10.54
CA SER A 256 15.70 20.04 -11.53
C SER A 256 15.32 18.59 -11.21
N ASN A 257 15.14 18.27 -9.93
CA ASN A 257 14.72 16.96 -9.43
C ASN A 257 13.19 16.82 -9.26
N ARG A 258 12.38 17.74 -9.80
CA ARG A 258 10.91 17.75 -9.71
C ARG A 258 10.22 17.74 -11.08
N LEU A 259 9.62 18.84 -11.57
CA LEU A 259 8.93 18.85 -12.86
C LEU A 259 9.83 18.44 -14.04
N PRO A 260 11.10 18.89 -14.14
CA PRO A 260 12.02 18.43 -15.19
C PRO A 260 12.27 16.90 -15.13
N LEU A 261 12.26 16.33 -13.93
CA LEU A 261 12.39 14.89 -13.72
C LEU A 261 11.11 14.15 -14.15
N ILE A 262 9.93 14.67 -13.79
CA ILE A 262 8.64 14.16 -14.29
C ILE A 262 8.58 14.19 -15.81
N GLN A 263 8.95 15.31 -16.45
CA GLN A 263 9.00 15.42 -17.91
C GLN A 263 9.93 14.36 -18.51
N SER A 264 11.09 14.11 -17.90
CA SER A 264 12.04 13.08 -18.36
C SER A 264 11.45 11.67 -18.24
N ALA A 265 10.78 11.35 -17.13
CA ALA A 265 10.09 10.08 -16.95
C ALA A 265 8.94 9.89 -17.94
N LEU A 266 8.14 10.94 -18.19
CA LEU A 266 7.07 10.91 -19.18
C LEU A 266 7.60 10.68 -20.60
N ARG A 267 8.75 11.28 -20.98
CA ARG A 267 9.38 11.01 -22.29
C ARG A 267 9.75 9.54 -22.47
N LEU A 268 10.28 8.89 -21.43
CA LEU A 268 10.58 7.46 -21.45
C LEU A 268 9.33 6.61 -21.61
N LEU A 269 8.23 6.99 -20.94
CA LEU A 269 6.94 6.34 -21.09
C LEU A 269 6.39 6.49 -22.51
N VAL A 270 6.44 7.70 -23.10
CA VAL A 270 5.98 7.94 -24.47
C VAL A 270 6.71 7.08 -25.50
N ALA A 271 7.99 6.82 -25.29
CA ALA A 271 8.75 5.92 -26.16
C ALA A 271 8.15 4.50 -26.20
N ARG A 272 7.53 4.04 -25.11
CA ARG A 272 6.95 2.70 -24.93
C ARG A 272 5.45 2.61 -25.22
N LEU A 273 4.75 3.73 -25.39
CA LEU A 273 3.32 3.73 -25.72
C LEU A 273 3.04 3.00 -27.04
N ARG A 274 1.99 2.18 -27.03
CA ARG A 274 1.38 1.52 -28.19
C ARG A 274 0.30 2.41 -28.78
N ALA A 275 -0.12 2.12 -30.02
CA ALA A 275 -1.15 2.90 -30.71
C ALA A 275 -2.53 2.86 -30.02
N GLU A 276 -2.83 1.75 -29.36
CA GLU A 276 -4.06 1.53 -28.59
C GLU A 276 -4.04 2.15 -27.19
N ASP A 277 -2.86 2.51 -26.68
CA ASP A 277 -2.75 3.24 -25.42
C ASP A 277 -3.20 4.70 -25.60
N ARG A 278 -3.63 5.33 -24.52
CA ARG A 278 -4.08 6.72 -24.50
C ARG A 278 -3.52 7.48 -23.32
N VAL A 279 -3.15 8.73 -23.56
CA VAL A 279 -2.61 9.65 -22.55
C VAL A 279 -3.37 10.96 -22.56
N ALA A 280 -3.74 11.44 -21.38
CA ALA A 280 -4.18 12.82 -21.16
C ALA A 280 -3.32 13.46 -20.07
N ILE A 281 -3.17 14.78 -20.10
CA ILE A 281 -2.43 15.55 -19.10
C ILE A 281 -3.34 16.65 -18.57
N VAL A 282 -3.55 16.66 -17.27
CA VAL A 282 -4.24 17.69 -16.50
C VAL A 282 -3.20 18.32 -15.60
N VAL A 283 -3.16 19.65 -15.58
CA VAL A 283 -2.26 20.40 -14.70
C VAL A 283 -3.04 21.07 -13.58
N TYR A 284 -2.41 21.21 -12.42
CA TYR A 284 -2.94 21.97 -11.30
C TYR A 284 -1.86 22.88 -10.68
N ALA A 285 -2.32 23.93 -9.99
CA ALA A 285 -1.57 25.12 -9.58
C ALA A 285 -1.24 26.07 -10.75
N GLY A 286 -1.52 27.38 -10.55
CA GLY A 286 -1.31 28.42 -11.57
C GLY A 286 -2.40 28.50 -12.64
N GLU A 287 -2.30 27.68 -13.69
CA GLU A 287 -3.33 27.53 -14.71
C GLU A 287 -3.97 26.15 -14.59
N GLU A 288 -5.10 26.05 -13.89
CA GLU A 288 -5.88 24.81 -13.84
C GLU A 288 -6.42 24.48 -15.23
N GLY A 289 -6.11 23.30 -15.76
CA GLY A 289 -6.53 23.00 -17.12
C GLY A 289 -6.13 21.65 -17.68
N LEU A 290 -6.82 21.30 -18.77
CA LEU A 290 -6.48 20.18 -19.62
C LEU A 290 -5.33 20.59 -20.54
N ALA A 291 -4.10 20.23 -20.18
CA ALA A 291 -2.91 20.49 -20.99
C ALA A 291 -2.85 19.59 -22.24
N LEU A 292 -3.36 18.37 -22.14
CA LEU A 292 -3.47 17.43 -23.26
C LEU A 292 -4.78 16.64 -23.16
N PRO A 293 -5.70 16.74 -24.15
CA PRO A 293 -6.86 15.85 -24.22
C PRO A 293 -6.44 14.39 -24.43
N SER A 294 -7.33 13.43 -24.18
CA SER A 294 -7.01 12.00 -24.36
C SER A 294 -6.55 11.69 -25.79
N THR A 295 -5.25 11.46 -25.92
CA THR A 295 -4.51 11.34 -27.19
C THR A 295 -3.96 9.92 -27.31
N SER A 296 -4.07 9.33 -28.50
CA SER A 296 -3.52 7.99 -28.77
C SER A 296 -2.00 7.99 -28.66
N GLY A 297 -1.43 6.91 -28.13
CA GLY A 297 0.01 6.67 -28.08
C GLY A 297 0.69 6.56 -29.45
N ALA A 298 -0.09 6.52 -30.54
CA ALA A 298 0.43 6.68 -31.90
C ALA A 298 0.92 8.12 -32.17
N ASP A 299 0.27 9.13 -31.58
CA ASP A 299 0.64 10.55 -31.75
C ASP A 299 1.65 10.98 -30.69
N LYS A 300 2.83 10.36 -30.75
CA LYS A 300 3.94 10.64 -29.81
C LYS A 300 4.37 12.11 -29.90
N SER A 301 4.30 12.72 -31.08
CA SER A 301 4.63 14.13 -31.30
C SER A 301 3.76 15.07 -30.47
N ALA A 302 2.44 14.90 -30.50
CA ALA A 302 1.54 15.75 -29.74
C ALA A 302 1.74 15.58 -28.22
N ILE A 303 1.94 14.34 -27.76
CA ILE A 303 2.18 14.06 -26.35
C ILE A 303 3.49 14.69 -25.87
N LEU A 304 4.58 14.54 -26.64
CA LEU A 304 5.88 15.15 -26.31
C LEU A 304 5.80 16.68 -26.29
N ALA A 305 5.12 17.30 -27.26
CA ALA A 305 4.94 18.75 -27.29
C ALA A 305 4.17 19.25 -26.05
N ALA A 306 3.14 18.53 -25.61
CA ALA A 306 2.42 18.89 -24.39
C ALA A 306 3.30 18.76 -23.14
N ILE A 307 4.14 17.72 -23.05
CA ILE A 307 5.09 17.55 -21.95
C ILE A 307 6.11 18.70 -21.92
N ASP A 308 6.66 19.06 -23.08
CA ASP A 308 7.68 20.11 -23.19
C ASP A 308 7.12 21.51 -22.84
N ASN A 309 5.81 21.72 -23.01
CA ASN A 309 5.13 22.97 -22.67
C ASN A 309 4.72 23.06 -21.19
N LEU A 310 4.93 22.01 -20.38
CA LEU A 310 4.70 22.11 -18.94
C LEU A 310 5.74 23.04 -18.30
N SER A 311 5.27 24.01 -17.53
CA SER A 311 6.11 25.00 -16.85
C SER A 311 5.63 25.22 -15.42
N ALA A 312 6.56 25.26 -14.46
CA ALA A 312 6.25 25.58 -13.07
C ALA A 312 5.82 27.05 -12.92
N GLY A 313 4.72 27.29 -12.19
CA GLY A 313 4.19 28.62 -11.91
C GLY A 313 2.87 28.61 -11.13
N GLY A 314 2.63 29.68 -10.36
CA GLY A 314 1.35 29.93 -9.69
C GLY A 314 1.18 29.37 -8.28
N SER A 315 0.00 29.60 -7.69
CA SER A 315 -0.35 29.21 -6.31
C SER A 315 -1.19 27.94 -6.24
N THR A 316 -1.00 27.15 -5.18
CA THR A 316 -1.57 25.82 -4.98
C THR A 316 -3.10 25.82 -4.78
N ALA A 317 -3.83 25.21 -5.72
CA ALA A 317 -5.24 24.81 -5.55
C ALA A 317 -5.45 23.43 -6.21
N GLY A 318 -5.26 22.34 -5.44
CA GLY A 318 -5.25 20.97 -5.99
C GLY A 318 -6.63 20.33 -6.21
N GLY A 319 -7.68 20.88 -5.60
CA GLY A 319 -9.00 20.23 -5.53
C GLY A 319 -9.74 20.08 -6.85
N ALA A 320 -9.66 21.07 -7.73
CA ALA A 320 -10.33 21.03 -9.04
C ALA A 320 -9.63 20.09 -10.04
N GLY A 321 -8.31 19.95 -9.92
CA GLY A 321 -7.50 19.13 -10.82
C GLY A 321 -7.85 17.64 -10.76
N ILE A 322 -8.06 17.09 -9.56
CA ILE A 322 -8.37 15.67 -9.41
C ILE A 322 -9.76 15.28 -9.93
N GLU A 323 -10.77 16.13 -9.71
CA GLU A 323 -12.10 15.91 -10.27
C GLU A 323 -12.07 15.97 -11.81
N LEU A 324 -11.32 16.91 -12.39
CA LEU A 324 -11.12 16.98 -13.83
C LEU A 324 -10.39 15.73 -14.36
N ALA A 325 -9.34 15.28 -13.70
CA ALA A 325 -8.60 14.08 -14.08
C ALA A 325 -9.50 12.83 -14.09
N TYR A 326 -10.28 12.62 -13.03
CA TYR A 326 -11.24 11.52 -12.99
C TYR A 326 -12.37 11.65 -14.01
N LYS A 327 -12.82 12.88 -14.31
CA LYS A 327 -13.80 13.12 -15.37
C LYS A 327 -13.25 12.70 -16.73
N ILE A 328 -12.03 13.09 -17.06
CA ILE A 328 -11.37 12.70 -18.33
C ILE A 328 -11.15 11.19 -18.39
N ALA A 329 -10.69 10.57 -17.29
CA ALA A 329 -10.51 9.13 -17.20
C ALA A 329 -11.83 8.39 -17.43
N GLN A 330 -12.94 8.86 -16.83
CA GLN A 330 -14.26 8.26 -17.00
C GLN A 330 -14.80 8.41 -18.43
N GLN A 331 -14.59 9.57 -19.05
CA GLN A 331 -15.03 9.83 -20.42
C GLN A 331 -14.31 8.97 -21.47
N ASN A 332 -13.09 8.54 -21.16
CA ASN A 332 -12.24 7.77 -22.05
C ASN A 332 -11.97 6.36 -21.52
N LEU A 333 -12.84 5.85 -20.65
CA LEU A 333 -12.69 4.53 -20.05
C LEU A 333 -12.57 3.45 -21.13
N ILE A 334 -11.52 2.64 -21.05
CA ILE A 334 -11.33 1.46 -21.89
C ILE A 334 -11.88 0.24 -21.13
N PRO A 335 -12.95 -0.42 -21.60
CA PRO A 335 -13.43 -1.66 -21.00
C PRO A 335 -12.33 -2.72 -20.97
N ASP A 336 -12.18 -3.40 -19.84
CA ASP A 336 -11.10 -4.38 -19.58
C ASP A 336 -9.67 -3.83 -19.79
N GLY A 337 -9.53 -2.52 -19.91
CA GLY A 337 -8.27 -1.79 -20.03
C GLY A 337 -7.70 -1.39 -18.68
N ASN A 338 -6.43 -0.99 -18.67
CA ASN A 338 -5.80 -0.36 -17.51
C ASN A 338 -6.14 1.13 -17.48
N ASN A 339 -7.14 1.51 -16.68
CA ASN A 339 -7.58 2.90 -16.54
C ASN A 339 -7.03 3.50 -15.26
N ARG A 340 -6.17 4.52 -15.38
CA ARG A 340 -5.44 5.04 -14.22
C ARG A 340 -5.27 6.55 -14.28
N VAL A 341 -5.54 7.21 -13.16
CA VAL A 341 -5.09 8.57 -12.88
C VAL A 341 -3.74 8.47 -12.18
N ILE A 342 -2.76 9.24 -12.63
CA ILE A 342 -1.40 9.28 -12.05
C ILE A 342 -1.16 10.71 -11.57
N LEU A 343 -1.21 10.93 -10.26
CA LEU A 343 -0.86 12.19 -9.61
C LEU A 343 0.65 12.30 -9.51
N ALA A 344 1.26 13.38 -10.01
CA ALA A 344 2.69 13.67 -9.88
C ALA A 344 2.87 14.99 -9.11
N THR A 345 3.47 14.96 -7.92
CA THR A 345 3.56 16.11 -6.99
C THR A 345 4.80 16.03 -6.09
N ASP A 346 5.22 17.16 -5.53
CA ASP A 346 6.25 17.24 -4.48
C ASP A 346 5.68 17.09 -3.05
N GLY A 347 4.38 16.82 -2.92
CA GLY A 347 3.71 16.54 -1.66
C GLY A 347 2.85 17.68 -1.12
N ASP A 348 2.82 18.85 -1.77
CA ASP A 348 1.87 19.93 -1.45
C ASP A 348 0.52 19.75 -2.19
N PHE A 349 -0.08 18.56 -2.08
CA PHE A 349 -1.41 18.32 -2.65
C PHE A 349 -2.50 18.84 -1.70
N ASN A 350 -2.68 20.16 -1.65
CA ASN A 350 -3.76 20.80 -0.91
C ASN A 350 -5.06 20.80 -1.73
N VAL A 351 -5.91 19.81 -1.48
CA VAL A 351 -7.17 19.51 -2.20
C VAL A 351 -8.31 20.48 -1.87
N GLY A 352 -8.07 21.78 -1.69
CA GLY A 352 -9.14 22.72 -1.30
C GLY A 352 -9.91 22.25 -0.05
N PRO A 353 -11.21 22.55 0.11
CA PRO A 353 -11.94 22.29 1.36
C PRO A 353 -12.19 20.79 1.68
N ALA A 354 -11.69 19.87 0.85
CA ALA A 354 -11.89 18.45 1.03
C ALA A 354 -10.92 17.88 2.08
N SER A 355 -11.48 17.39 3.17
CA SER A 355 -10.73 16.65 4.19
C SER A 355 -10.06 15.41 3.58
N ALA A 356 -8.94 14.93 4.14
CA ALA A 356 -8.25 13.73 3.65
C ALA A 356 -9.17 12.48 3.54
N SER A 357 -10.29 12.46 4.27
CA SER A 357 -11.36 11.47 4.16
C SER A 357 -12.20 11.57 2.89
N GLU A 358 -12.47 12.78 2.38
CA GLU A 358 -13.23 12.96 1.14
C GLU A 358 -12.46 12.48 -0.08
N LEU A 359 -11.14 12.70 -0.09
CA LEU A 359 -10.26 12.15 -1.11
C LEU A 359 -10.25 10.62 -1.08
N GLU A 360 -10.19 10.04 0.11
CA GLU A 360 -10.24 8.58 0.30
C GLU A 360 -11.56 8.00 -0.21
N GLU A 361 -12.69 8.62 0.13
CA GLU A 361 -14.00 8.24 -0.40
C GLU A 361 -14.07 8.37 -1.93
N LEU A 362 -13.52 9.45 -2.49
CA LEU A 362 -13.47 9.64 -3.93
C LEU A 362 -12.69 8.51 -4.60
N ILE A 363 -11.48 8.20 -4.12
CA ILE A 363 -10.64 7.12 -4.64
C ILE A 363 -11.36 5.78 -4.53
N ALA A 364 -11.93 5.46 -3.36
CA ALA A 364 -12.67 4.22 -3.13
C ALA A 364 -13.89 4.08 -4.07
N ARG A 365 -14.61 5.18 -4.33
CA ARG A 365 -15.72 5.20 -5.30
C ARG A 365 -15.23 4.99 -6.74
N LYS A 366 -14.17 5.68 -7.17
CA LYS A 366 -13.64 5.61 -8.54
C LYS A 366 -12.98 4.26 -8.83
N ARG A 367 -12.40 3.62 -7.81
CA ARG A 367 -11.92 2.24 -7.89
C ARG A 367 -13.04 1.27 -8.27
N LYS A 368 -14.26 1.45 -7.74
CA LYS A 368 -15.43 0.63 -8.11
C LYS A 368 -15.87 0.83 -9.56
N SER A 369 -15.54 1.96 -10.18
CA SER A 369 -15.75 2.19 -11.62
C SER A 369 -14.58 1.72 -12.49
N GLY A 370 -13.60 1.01 -11.94
CA GLY A 370 -12.45 0.47 -12.67
C GLY A 370 -11.36 1.50 -12.98
N ILE A 371 -11.37 2.67 -12.33
CA ILE A 371 -10.36 3.72 -12.50
C ILE A 371 -9.55 3.81 -11.23
N PHE A 372 -8.25 3.52 -11.33
CA PHE A 372 -7.33 3.47 -10.20
C PHE A 372 -6.54 4.77 -10.06
N LEU A 373 -6.06 5.07 -8.85
CA LEU A 373 -5.15 6.18 -8.60
C LEU A 373 -3.75 5.64 -8.35
N SER A 374 -2.77 6.27 -8.99
CA SER A 374 -1.38 6.22 -8.58
C SER A 374 -0.81 7.56 -8.20
N VAL A 375 0.11 7.58 -7.25
CA VAL A 375 0.78 8.79 -6.79
C VAL A 375 2.27 8.66 -7.04
N VAL A 376 2.86 9.68 -7.66
CA VAL A 376 4.26 9.83 -8.00
C VAL A 376 4.81 11.02 -7.21
N GLY A 377 5.59 10.73 -6.17
CA GLY A 377 6.25 11.74 -5.36
C GLY A 377 7.62 12.14 -5.93
N VAL A 378 7.94 13.43 -5.94
CA VAL A 378 9.27 13.98 -6.28
C VAL A 378 9.82 14.90 -5.20
N GLY A 379 11.14 15.03 -5.12
CA GLY A 379 11.81 15.86 -4.12
C GLY A 379 11.95 15.19 -2.74
N GLU A 380 12.61 15.89 -1.81
CA GLU A 380 13.04 15.35 -0.51
C GLU A 380 12.16 15.79 0.69
N GLN A 381 11.25 16.76 0.50
CA GLN A 381 10.79 17.63 1.61
C GLN A 381 9.42 17.31 2.23
N ASN A 382 8.64 16.31 1.80
CA ASN A 382 7.31 16.08 2.40
C ASN A 382 6.83 14.61 2.40
N ASP A 383 7.54 13.76 3.15
CA ASP A 383 7.20 12.35 3.34
C ASP A 383 5.77 12.13 3.87
N ALA A 384 5.32 12.87 4.88
CA ALA A 384 4.07 12.55 5.58
C ALA A 384 2.79 12.79 4.74
N ALA A 385 2.78 13.82 3.90
CA ALA A 385 1.65 14.13 3.02
C ALA A 385 1.57 13.15 1.84
N LEU A 386 2.73 12.83 1.24
CA LEU A 386 2.86 11.82 0.20
C LEU A 386 2.53 10.42 0.74
N GLU A 387 2.94 10.08 1.96
CA GLU A 387 2.63 8.83 2.65
C GLU A 387 1.12 8.70 2.90
N THR A 388 0.46 9.75 3.38
CA THR A 388 -1.00 9.76 3.57
C THR A 388 -1.76 9.57 2.24
N LEU A 389 -1.25 10.13 1.14
CA LEU A 389 -1.81 9.94 -0.20
C LEU A 389 -1.50 8.55 -0.76
N ALA A 390 -0.31 8.05 -0.47
CA ALA A 390 0.21 6.76 -0.90
C ALA A 390 -0.57 5.60 -0.27
N ASP A 391 -0.82 5.66 1.04
CA ASP A 391 -1.62 4.68 1.79
C ASP A 391 -3.05 4.56 1.23
N LYS A 392 -3.53 5.61 0.57
CA LYS A 392 -4.88 5.69 -0.01
C LYS A 392 -4.91 5.39 -1.50
N ALA A 393 -3.76 5.40 -2.17
CA ALA A 393 -3.64 5.11 -3.59
C ALA A 393 -3.78 3.61 -3.83
N THR A 394 -4.02 3.22 -5.09
CA THR A 394 -3.94 1.80 -5.47
C THR A 394 -2.50 1.38 -5.70
N ALA A 395 -1.64 2.32 -6.08
CA ALA A 395 -0.19 2.15 -6.13
C ALA A 395 0.51 3.50 -5.99
N THR A 396 1.67 3.50 -5.37
CA THR A 396 2.54 4.63 -5.11
C THR A 396 3.84 4.45 -5.88
N THR A 397 4.53 5.55 -6.18
CA THR A 397 5.79 5.56 -6.90
C THR A 397 6.60 6.74 -6.43
N ARG A 398 7.91 6.58 -6.24
CA ARG A 398 8.83 7.69 -5.92
C ARG A 398 9.81 7.87 -7.07
N ILE A 399 10.14 9.10 -7.45
CA ILE A 399 11.20 9.34 -8.43
C ILE A 399 12.31 10.12 -7.73
N SER A 400 13.44 9.46 -7.53
CA SER A 400 14.63 10.04 -6.89
C SER A 400 15.81 10.08 -7.88
N THR A 401 16.67 11.07 -7.71
CA THR A 401 17.84 11.37 -8.56
C THR A 401 19.18 11.00 -7.93
N HIS A 402 19.19 10.26 -6.81
CA HIS A 402 20.44 9.82 -6.17
C HIS A 402 21.23 8.81 -7.01
#